data_AF-A0AA97H9E1-F1
#
_entry.id   AF-A0AA97H9E1-F1
#
_cell.length_a   1.000
_cell.length_b   1.000
_cell.length_c   1.000
_cell.angle_alpha   90.00
_cell.angle_beta   90.00
_cell.angle_gamma   90.00
#
_symmetry.space_group_name_H-M   'P 1'
#
loop_
_entity.id
_entity.type
_entity.pdbx_description
1 polymer ?
#
loop_
_entity_poly.entity_id
_entity_poly.type
_entity_poly.pdbx_seq_one_letter_code
_entity_poly.pdbx_strand_id
1 'polypeptide(L)'
;MPARMRFPAQALEELRKADPETQVSLKLIRRLIHTGAVPSVPVGNGNRRLVNLDALINYLERPPEGKPEQAQGIRRINERRVV
;
A
#
# COMPACT_ATOMS: atom_id res chain seq x y z
N MET A 1 -7.95 10.03 16.49
CA MET A 1 -7.30 8.83 17.05
C MET A 1 -5.91 8.68 16.44
N PRO A 2 -4.90 8.17 17.16
CA PRO A 2 -3.56 7.96 16.60
C PRO A 2 -3.61 6.97 15.42
N ALA A 3 -2.92 7.27 14.33
CA ALA A 3 -2.90 6.42 13.14
C ALA A 3 -2.28 5.04 13.47
N ARG A 4 -3.02 3.96 13.21
CA ARG A 4 -2.55 2.59 13.46
C ARG A 4 -1.58 2.14 12.36
N MET A 5 -0.30 2.42 12.54
CA MET A 5 0.75 1.97 11.61
C MET A 5 1.04 0.48 11.80
N ARG A 6 0.95 -0.30 10.73
CA ARG A 6 1.19 -1.75 10.71
C ARG A 6 2.00 -2.16 9.50
N PHE A 7 2.74 -3.27 9.60
CA PHE A 7 3.32 -3.88 8.41
C PHE A 7 2.21 -4.55 7.57
N PRO A 8 2.39 -4.72 6.25
CA PRO A 8 1.38 -5.35 5.39
C PRO A 8 0.93 -6.73 5.85
N ALA A 9 1.85 -7.51 6.42
CA ALA A 9 1.53 -8.82 7.01
C ALA A 9 0.61 -8.69 8.24
N GLN A 10 0.98 -7.80 9.17
CA GLN A 10 0.19 -7.52 10.37
C GLN A 10 -1.17 -6.90 10.03
N ALA A 11 -1.24 -6.03 9.03
CA ALA A 11 -2.50 -5.45 8.57
C ALA A 11 -3.47 -6.52 8.07
N LEU A 12 -2.98 -7.54 7.36
CA LEU A 12 -3.80 -8.67 6.95
C LEU A 12 -4.25 -9.54 8.13
N GLU A 13 -3.39 -9.76 9.13
CA GLU A 13 -3.78 -10.48 10.35
C GLU A 13 -4.87 -9.75 11.11
N GLU A 14 -4.77 -8.42 11.26
CA GLU A 14 -5.81 -7.60 11.89
C GLU A 14 -7.11 -7.64 11.09
N LEU A 15 -7.05 -7.57 9.76
CA LEU A 15 -8.22 -7.74 8.90
C LEU A 15 -8.86 -9.11 9.07
N ARG A 16 -8.08 -10.20 9.13
CA ARG A 16 -8.58 -11.55 9.36
C ARG A 16 -9.21 -11.74 10.74
N LYS A 17 -8.73 -11.03 11.75
CA LYS A 17 -9.34 -11.03 13.09
C LYS A 17 -10.70 -10.33 13.09
N ALA A 18 -10.83 -9.24 12.33
CA ALA A 18 -12.09 -8.51 12.19
C ALA A 18 -13.09 -9.26 11.30
N ASP A 19 -12.60 -9.84 10.20
CA ASP A 19 -13.39 -10.57 9.21
C ASP A 19 -12.59 -11.80 8.71
N PRO A 20 -12.93 -13.01 9.18
CA PRO A 20 -12.19 -14.23 8.84
C PRO A 20 -12.41 -14.70 7.39
N GLU A 21 -13.47 -14.25 6.72
CA GLU A 21 -13.79 -14.61 5.32
C GLU A 21 -13.25 -13.59 4.29
N THR A 22 -12.42 -12.66 4.77
CA THR A 22 -11.87 -11.57 3.96
C THR A 22 -11.06 -12.10 2.78
N GLN A 23 -11.49 -11.69 1.58
CA GLN A 23 -10.83 -11.99 0.30
C GLN A 23 -9.58 -11.13 0.04
N VAL A 24 -9.19 -10.27 0.98
CA VAL A 24 -7.99 -9.44 0.88
C VAL A 24 -6.74 -10.29 1.03
N SER A 25 -5.83 -10.18 0.05
CA SER A 25 -4.53 -10.84 0.06
C SER A 25 -3.38 -9.87 0.32
N LEU A 26 -2.22 -10.37 0.79
CA LEU A 26 -1.01 -9.56 0.93
C LEU A 26 -0.59 -8.87 -0.37
N LYS A 27 -0.86 -9.53 -1.51
CA LYS A 27 -0.55 -9.00 -2.84
C LYS A 27 -1.39 -7.76 -3.14
N LEU A 28 -2.68 -7.77 -2.78
CA LEU A 28 -3.55 -6.60 -2.92
C LEU A 28 -3.03 -5.44 -2.07
N ILE A 29 -2.73 -5.69 -0.79
CA ILE A 29 -2.21 -4.64 0.13
C ILE A 29 -0.91 -4.04 -0.42
N ARG A 30 0.04 -4.88 -0.87
CA ARG A 30 1.29 -4.40 -1.49
C ARG A 30 1.04 -3.58 -2.76
N ARG A 31 0.06 -3.97 -3.57
CA ARG A 31 -0.34 -3.22 -4.76
C ARG A 31 -0.93 -1.86 -4.39
N LEU A 32 -1.81 -1.79 -3.38
CA LEU A 32 -2.39 -0.53 -2.90
C LEU A 32 -1.30 0.42 -2.38
N ILE A 33 -0.31 -0.11 -1.67
CA ILE A 33 0.86 0.64 -1.21
C ILE A 33 1.71 1.16 -2.39
N HIS A 34 1.97 0.31 -3.39
CA HIS A 34 2.81 0.68 -4.54
C HIS A 34 2.13 1.66 -5.48
N THR A 35 0.80 1.55 -5.62
CA THR A 35 -0.03 2.47 -6.42
C THR A 35 -0.26 3.81 -5.73
N GLY A 36 0.08 3.94 -4.44
CA GLY A 36 -0.15 5.17 -3.67
C GLY A 36 -1.61 5.37 -3.23
N ALA A 37 -2.47 4.36 -3.44
CA ALA A 37 -3.88 4.41 -3.06
C ALA A 37 -4.08 4.48 -1.54
N VAL A 38 -3.15 3.93 -0.77
CA VAL A 38 -3.17 3.94 0.70
C VAL A 38 -1.88 4.57 1.22
N PRO A 39 -1.96 5.52 2.17
CA PRO A 39 -0.78 6.16 2.74
C PRO A 39 0.13 5.15 3.42
N SER A 40 1.41 5.19 3.04
CA SER A 40 2.44 4.30 3.56
C SER A 40 3.76 5.04 3.79
N VAL A 41 4.51 4.63 4.80
CA VAL A 41 5.80 5.22 5.17
C VAL A 41 6.88 4.15 5.05
N PRO A 42 7.96 4.40 4.29
CA PRO A 42 9.12 3.49 4.26
C PRO A 42 9.85 3.48 5.60
N VAL A 43 10.36 2.32 6.00
CA VAL A 43 11.13 2.12 7.23
C VAL A 43 12.50 1.56 6.90
N GLY A 44 13.55 2.10 7.53
CA GLY A 44 14.94 1.75 7.25
C GLY A 44 15.36 2.14 5.84
N ASN A 45 16.06 1.26 5.14
CA ASN A 45 16.56 1.49 3.77
C ASN A 45 15.48 1.41 2.68
N GLY A 46 14.19 1.55 3.03
CA GLY A 46 13.08 1.55 2.07
C GLY A 46 12.52 0.17 1.67
N ASN A 47 13.15 -0.93 2.10
CA ASN A 47 12.70 -2.29 1.79
C ASN A 47 11.42 -2.69 2.52
N ARG A 48 11.14 -2.08 3.67
CA ARG A 48 9.91 -2.31 4.45
C ARG A 48 9.08 -1.04 4.44
N ARG A 49 7.76 -1.20 4.37
CA ARG A 49 6.81 -0.10 4.44
C ARG A 49 5.79 -0.37 5.54
N LEU A 50 5.49 0.64 6.33
CA LEU A 50 4.36 0.67 7.23
C LEU A 50 3.16 1.26 6.48
N VAL A 51 2.01 0.64 6.65
CA VAL A 51 0.74 1.09 6.11
C VAL A 51 -0.14 1.58 7.26
N ASN A 52 -0.89 2.65 7.02
CA ASN A 52 -1.92 3.08 7.95
C ASN A 52 -3.14 2.15 7.82
N LEU A 53 -3.43 1.38 8.88
CA LEU A 53 -4.53 0.40 8.90
C LEU A 53 -5.90 1.08 8.81
N ASP A 54 -6.09 2.22 9.49
CA ASP A 54 -7.37 2.94 9.47
C ASP A 54 -7.69 3.45 8.05
N ALA A 55 -6.66 3.93 7.34
CA ALA A 55 -6.80 4.35 5.94
C ALA A 55 -7.05 3.18 4.99
N LEU A 56 -6.45 2.01 5.27
CA LEU A 56 -6.69 0.79 4.50
C LEU A 56 -8.15 0.32 4.64
N ILE A 57 -8.68 0.30 5.87
CA ILE A 57 -10.07 -0.08 6.14
C ILE A 57 -11.03 0.89 5.45
N ASN A 58 -10.81 2.19 5.61
CA ASN A 58 -11.62 3.22 4.97
C ASN A 58 -11.61 3.08 3.43
N TYR A 59 -10.45 2.77 2.83
CA TYR A 59 -10.35 2.51 1.39
C TYR A 59 -11.16 1.27 0.95
N LEU A 60 -11.21 0.22 1.78
CA LEU A 60 -11.98 -0.99 1.48
C LEU A 60 -13.49 -0.77 1.64
N GLU A 61 -13.91 -0.02 2.66
CA GLU A 61 -15.31 0.34 2.88
C GLU A 61 -15.84 1.31 1.81
N ARG A 62 -15.00 2.28 1.43
CA ARG A 62 -15.35 3.33 0.48
C ARG A 62 -14.22 3.50 -0.54
N PRO A 63 -14.21 2.68 -1.61
CA PRO A 63 -13.24 2.87 -2.67
C PRO A 63 -13.42 4.26 -3.28
N PRO A 64 -12.35 5.08 -3.38
CA PRO A 64 -12.44 6.38 -4.02
C PRO A 64 -12.78 6.21 -5.50
N GLU A 65 -13.74 6.99 -6.02
CA GLU A 65 -14.19 6.94 -7.42
C GLU A 65 -13.13 7.47 -8.43
N GLY A 66 -11.91 7.73 -7.98
CA GLY A 66 -10.78 8.15 -8.82
C GLY A 66 -9.63 7.15 -8.77
N LYS A 67 -9.05 6.82 -9.93
CA LYS A 67 -7.79 6.06 -9.98
C LYS A 67 -6.73 6.82 -9.16
N PRO A 68 -5.91 6.14 -8.34
CA PRO A 68 -4.83 6.80 -7.63
C PRO A 68 -3.93 7.47 -8.67
N GLU A 69 -3.70 8.77 -8.47
CA GLU A 69 -2.88 9.60 -9.34
C GLU A 69 -1.47 9.02 -9.34
N GLN A 70 -1.13 8.26 -10.38
CA GLN A 70 0.15 7.57 -10.49
C GLN A 70 1.23 8.62 -10.74
N ALA A 71 1.80 9.18 -9.67
CA ALA A 71 3.04 9.93 -9.74
C ALA A 71 4.22 8.96 -9.90
N GLN A 72 4.25 8.22 -11.01
CA GLN A 72 5.48 7.60 -11.51
C GLN A 72 5.96 8.47 -12.67
N GLY A 73 6.76 9.48 -12.32
CA GLY A 73 7.52 10.22 -13.32
C GLY A 73 8.27 9.25 -14.25
N ILE A 74 8.46 9.68 -15.51
CA ILE A 74 9.18 8.92 -16.52
C ILE A 74 10.54 8.49 -15.94
N ARG A 75 10.83 7.19 -15.92
CA ARG A 75 12.16 6.71 -15.51
C ARG A 75 13.19 7.18 -16.53
N ARG A 76 14.17 7.96 -16.09
CA ARG A 76 15.30 8.38 -16.92
C ARG A 76 16.11 7.14 -17.32
N ILE A 77 16.19 6.87 -18.62
CA ILE A 77 17.01 5.80 -19.18
C ILE A 77 18.43 6.37 -19.30
N ASN A 78 19.45 5.67 -18.77
CA ASN A 78 20.84 6.06 -19.01
C ASN A 78 21.20 5.67 -20.45
N GLU A 79 21.52 6.65 -21.30
CA GLU A 79 21.89 6.49 -22.73
C GLU A 79 23.08 5.57 -23.01
N ARG A 80 23.79 5.07 -21.99
CA ARG A 80 25.03 4.27 -22.14
C ARG A 80 24.81 2.77 -22.40
N ARG A 81 23.66 2.35 -22.93
CA ARG A 81 23.42 0.94 -23.29
C ARG A 81 22.77 0.76 -24.66
N VAL A 82 23.15 1.62 -25.60
CA VAL A 82 22.97 1.39 -27.03
C VAL A 82 24.31 1.64 -27.73
N VAL A 83 25.26 0.75 -27.51
CA VAL A 83 26.30 0.34 -28.47
C VAL A 83 26.70 -1.09 -28.15
#